data_AF-A0AAE2RAL5-F1
#
_entry.id   AF-A0AAE2RAL5-F1
#
_cell.length_a   1.000
_cell.length_b   1.000
_cell.length_c   1.000
_cell.angle_alpha   90.00
_cell.angle_beta   90.00
_cell.angle_gamma   90.00
#
_symmetry.space_group_name_H-M   'P 1'
#
loop_
_entity.id
_entity.type
_entity.pdbx_description
1 polymer ?
#
loop_
_entity_poly.entity_id
_entity_poly.type
_entity_poly.pdbx_seq_one_letter_code
_entity_poly.pdbx_strand_id
1 'polypeptide(L)'
;MRAFTFERAPSIEAAVKTAAANPDARFIAGGTNLLDLMKLEIETPTHIIDVNGLGLDEIESTDDGGLRIGALVRNTDLAAHMTVRRDYGLLSRALVAGASGQLRNKATTAGNLLQRTRCPYFYDPNQPCNKRQPGSGCSAIGGFSRQHAVIGVSDACIATHPSDMAIAMRALDATIETVKADGSRRSIPIADFHRLPGETPHIESVLERGEFVTAVLLPPPIGGKHIYRKVRDRASYAFALISVGAVIQADGTGRVAVGGVAHKPWRIEAAEAELPRGARDAAKAILADARPTEQNRFKVDLVERALGAVLSEARG
;
A
#
# COMPACT_ATOMS: atom_id res chain seq x y z
N MET A 1 10.89 18.46 -15.12
CA MET A 1 10.15 17.33 -15.75
C MET A 1 10.63 17.20 -17.18
N ARG A 2 11.14 16.03 -17.54
CA ARG A 2 11.62 15.74 -18.89
C ARG A 2 10.45 15.59 -19.86
N ALA A 3 10.69 15.91 -21.13
CA ALA A 3 9.73 15.64 -22.19
C ALA A 3 9.54 14.13 -22.37
N PHE A 4 8.32 13.73 -22.70
CA PHE A 4 7.95 12.34 -22.96
C PHE A 4 6.91 12.30 -24.08
N THR A 5 6.85 11.16 -24.77
CA THR A 5 5.74 10.85 -25.67
C THR A 5 4.57 10.26 -24.87
N PHE A 6 3.35 10.42 -25.39
CA PHE A 6 2.13 9.97 -24.74
C PHE A 6 1.32 9.10 -25.70
N GLU A 7 0.98 7.90 -25.25
CA GLU A 7 0.16 6.92 -25.96
C GLU A 7 -1.12 6.65 -25.18
N ARG A 8 -2.25 6.57 -25.89
CA ARG A 8 -3.45 5.91 -25.37
C ARG A 8 -3.45 4.49 -25.87
N ALA A 9 -3.24 3.53 -24.97
CA ALA A 9 -3.23 2.13 -25.38
C ALA A 9 -4.63 1.72 -25.85
N PRO A 10 -4.76 0.92 -26.92
CA PRO A 10 -6.06 0.42 -27.40
C PRO A 10 -6.55 -0.81 -26.61
N SER A 11 -5.65 -1.51 -25.91
CA SER A 11 -5.95 -2.66 -25.06
C SER A 11 -4.86 -2.85 -24.02
N ILE A 12 -5.11 -3.69 -23.00
CA ILE A 12 -4.07 -3.98 -22.01
C ILE A 12 -2.91 -4.76 -22.61
N GLU A 13 -3.17 -5.67 -23.55
CA GLU A 13 -2.16 -6.46 -24.26
C GLU A 13 -1.22 -5.57 -25.07
N ALA A 14 -1.75 -4.53 -25.72
CA ALA A 14 -0.94 -3.54 -26.39
C ALA A 14 -0.09 -2.74 -25.38
N ALA A 15 -0.69 -2.28 -24.28
CA ALA A 15 0.00 -1.50 -23.26
C ALA A 15 1.21 -2.25 -22.67
N VAL A 16 1.05 -3.53 -22.28
CA VAL A 16 2.15 -4.31 -21.69
C VAL A 16 3.25 -4.64 -22.70
N LYS A 17 2.91 -4.82 -23.98
CA LYS A 17 3.90 -4.98 -25.05
C LYS A 17 4.71 -3.71 -25.27
N THR A 18 4.05 -2.55 -25.34
CA THR A 18 4.73 -1.26 -25.43
C THR A 18 5.66 -1.03 -24.22
N ALA A 19 5.17 -1.32 -23.01
CA ALA A 19 5.95 -1.14 -21.79
C ALA A 19 7.16 -2.10 -21.70
N ALA A 20 7.05 -3.32 -22.22
CA ALA A 20 8.17 -4.25 -22.26
C ALA A 20 9.22 -3.88 -23.34
N ALA A 21 8.77 -3.33 -24.47
CA ALA A 21 9.64 -2.88 -25.56
C ALA A 21 10.43 -1.60 -25.22
N ASN A 22 9.93 -0.77 -24.30
CA ASN A 22 10.59 0.45 -23.85
C ASN A 22 10.84 0.42 -22.33
N PRO A 23 12.08 0.15 -21.86
CA PRO A 23 12.42 0.10 -20.44
C PRO A 23 12.11 1.38 -19.64
N ASP A 24 12.06 2.52 -20.33
CA ASP A 24 11.78 3.82 -19.75
C ASP A 24 10.31 4.22 -19.92
N ALA A 25 9.45 3.34 -20.40
CA ALA A 25 8.01 3.56 -20.40
C ALA A 25 7.41 3.37 -19.01
N ARG A 26 6.37 4.14 -18.71
CA ARG A 26 5.55 3.98 -17.50
C ARG A 26 4.08 4.05 -17.84
N PHE A 27 3.29 3.21 -17.18
CA PHE A 27 1.83 3.33 -17.21
C PHE A 27 1.39 4.55 -16.39
N ILE A 28 0.38 5.27 -16.87
CA ILE A 28 -0.29 6.31 -16.10
C ILE A 28 -1.78 5.98 -15.92
N ALA A 29 -2.20 5.98 -14.65
CA ALA A 29 -3.59 5.83 -14.26
C ALA A 29 -4.13 7.20 -13.79
N GLY A 30 -4.27 7.40 -12.47
CA GLY A 30 -4.68 8.69 -11.89
C GLY A 30 -3.61 9.79 -11.91
N GLY A 31 -2.35 9.44 -12.15
CA GLY A 31 -1.21 10.38 -12.15
C GLY A 31 -0.86 11.00 -10.80
N THR A 32 -1.60 10.72 -9.72
CA THR A 32 -1.50 11.40 -8.42
C THR A 32 -0.17 11.17 -7.68
N ASN A 33 0.56 10.10 -7.99
CA ASN A 33 1.91 9.88 -7.49
C ASN A 33 2.97 9.95 -8.61
N LEU A 34 2.72 9.35 -9.78
CA LEU A 34 3.67 9.37 -10.89
C LEU A 34 4.02 10.80 -11.33
N LEU A 35 3.03 11.67 -11.55
CA LEU A 35 3.29 13.05 -11.98
C LEU A 35 3.97 13.89 -10.90
N ASP A 36 3.71 13.60 -9.61
CA ASP A 36 4.42 14.23 -8.47
C ASP A 36 5.93 13.93 -8.56
N LEU A 37 6.28 12.66 -8.77
CA LEU A 37 7.67 12.22 -8.91
C LEU A 37 8.34 12.70 -10.21
N MET A 38 7.59 12.78 -11.31
CA MET A 38 8.10 13.28 -12.59
C MET A 38 8.43 14.78 -12.57
N LYS A 39 7.69 15.58 -11.78
CA LYS A 39 8.01 17.01 -11.60
C LYS A 39 9.40 17.22 -11.02
N LEU A 40 9.78 16.35 -10.09
CA LEU A 40 11.06 16.34 -9.39
C LEU A 40 12.12 15.49 -10.10
N GLU A 41 11.80 14.92 -11.27
CA GLU A 41 12.68 14.04 -12.04
C GLU A 41 13.22 12.85 -11.25
N ILE A 42 12.45 12.36 -10.27
CA ILE A 42 12.70 11.09 -9.58
C ILE A 42 12.26 9.93 -10.48
N GLU A 43 11.11 10.08 -11.13
CA GLU A 43 10.70 9.23 -12.24
C GLU A 43 10.93 10.01 -13.54
N THR A 44 11.71 9.47 -14.45
CA THR A 44 12.08 10.13 -15.72
C THR A 44 11.71 9.28 -16.93
N PRO A 45 10.44 8.87 -17.08
CA PRO A 45 10.05 8.07 -18.24
C PRO A 45 10.18 8.85 -19.54
N THR A 46 10.56 8.17 -20.61
CA THR A 46 10.60 8.73 -21.98
C THR A 46 9.26 8.58 -22.71
N HIS A 47 8.41 7.70 -22.19
CA HIS A 47 7.13 7.36 -22.78
C HIS A 47 6.08 7.07 -21.70
N ILE A 48 4.89 7.64 -21.85
CA ILE A 48 3.77 7.47 -20.93
C ILE A 48 2.64 6.75 -21.67
N ILE A 49 2.21 5.62 -21.10
CA ILE A 49 1.12 4.80 -21.62
C ILE A 49 -0.11 5.03 -20.74
N ASP A 50 -1.10 5.74 -21.27
CA ASP A 50 -2.39 5.90 -20.61
C ASP A 50 -3.18 4.59 -20.68
N VAL A 51 -3.54 4.08 -19.50
CA VAL A 51 -4.30 2.85 -19.34
C VAL A 51 -5.76 3.11 -18.95
N ASN A 52 -6.17 4.37 -18.76
CA ASN A 52 -7.57 4.68 -18.50
C ASN A 52 -8.45 4.33 -19.70
N GLY A 53 -9.69 3.87 -19.45
CA GLY A 53 -10.65 3.53 -20.52
C GLY A 53 -10.45 2.14 -21.14
N LEU A 54 -9.65 1.28 -20.53
CA LEU A 54 -9.41 -0.10 -20.98
C LEU A 54 -10.37 -1.15 -20.38
N GLY A 55 -11.47 -0.73 -19.74
CA GLY A 55 -12.44 -1.66 -19.10
C GLY A 55 -11.90 -2.39 -17.87
N LEU A 56 -10.92 -1.79 -17.17
CA LEU A 56 -10.33 -2.35 -15.94
C LEU A 56 -10.81 -1.59 -14.69
N ASP A 57 -12.01 -1.03 -14.73
CA ASP A 57 -12.60 -0.14 -13.74
C ASP A 57 -13.93 -0.65 -13.16
N GLU A 58 -14.17 -1.96 -13.27
CA GLU A 58 -15.35 -2.63 -12.71
C GLU A 58 -15.10 -3.22 -11.30
N ILE A 59 -16.19 -3.40 -10.56
CA ILE A 59 -16.22 -4.11 -9.28
C ILE A 59 -17.25 -5.23 -9.42
N GLU A 60 -16.79 -6.47 -9.39
CA GLU A 60 -17.59 -7.65 -9.75
C GLU A 60 -17.55 -8.68 -8.62
N SER A 61 -18.64 -9.41 -8.43
CA SER A 61 -18.62 -10.61 -7.57
C SER A 61 -17.85 -11.73 -8.29
N THR A 62 -17.09 -12.51 -7.54
CA THR A 62 -16.45 -13.73 -8.06
C THR A 62 -17.32 -14.97 -7.78
N ASP A 63 -17.12 -16.04 -8.55
CA ASP A 63 -17.91 -17.29 -8.43
C ASP A 63 -17.78 -17.96 -7.05
N ASP A 64 -16.66 -17.74 -6.36
CA ASP A 64 -16.40 -18.24 -5.01
C ASP A 64 -17.03 -17.37 -3.89
N GLY A 65 -17.76 -16.30 -4.24
CA GLY A 65 -18.40 -15.39 -3.29
C GLY A 65 -17.51 -14.26 -2.79
N GLY A 66 -16.33 -14.09 -3.39
CA GLY A 66 -15.43 -12.96 -3.17
C GLY A 66 -15.80 -11.72 -3.98
N LEU A 67 -14.81 -10.85 -4.19
CA LEU A 67 -14.95 -9.61 -4.95
C LEU A 67 -13.72 -9.36 -5.83
N ARG A 68 -13.92 -9.14 -7.13
CA ARG A 68 -12.89 -8.73 -8.07
C ARG A 68 -12.98 -7.22 -8.29
N ILE A 69 -11.88 -6.53 -8.03
CA ILE A 69 -11.77 -5.06 -8.12
C ILE A 69 -10.80 -4.71 -9.23
N GLY A 70 -11.29 -4.10 -10.30
CA GLY A 70 -10.45 -3.63 -11.41
C GLY A 70 -9.34 -2.67 -10.96
N ALA A 71 -8.19 -2.77 -11.63
CA ALA A 71 -7.01 -1.95 -11.34
C ALA A 71 -7.22 -0.43 -11.45
N LEU A 72 -8.21 -0.03 -12.24
CA LEU A 72 -8.51 1.37 -12.57
C LEU A 72 -9.76 1.91 -11.89
N VAL A 73 -10.44 1.09 -11.06
CA VAL A 73 -11.49 1.56 -10.17
C VAL A 73 -10.94 2.73 -9.34
N ARG A 74 -11.68 3.85 -9.31
CA ARG A 74 -11.26 5.01 -8.53
C ARG A 74 -11.37 4.73 -7.04
N ASN A 75 -10.45 5.27 -6.27
CA ASN A 75 -10.47 5.09 -4.81
C ASN A 75 -11.77 5.61 -4.17
N THR A 76 -12.38 6.67 -4.71
CA THR A 76 -13.71 7.15 -4.26
C THR A 76 -14.81 6.14 -4.57
N ASP A 77 -14.86 5.63 -5.80
CA ASP A 77 -15.90 4.70 -6.25
C ASP A 77 -15.81 3.38 -5.48
N LEU A 78 -14.59 2.87 -5.27
CA LEU A 78 -14.34 1.69 -4.45
C LEU A 78 -14.81 1.87 -3.01
N ALA A 79 -14.55 3.04 -2.41
CA ALA A 79 -14.97 3.32 -1.04
C ALA A 79 -16.49 3.48 -0.91
N ALA A 80 -17.15 3.96 -1.97
CA ALA A 80 -18.58 4.21 -2.02
C ALA A 80 -19.41 2.95 -2.40
N HIS A 81 -18.77 1.95 -3.02
CA HIS A 81 -19.43 0.74 -3.49
C HIS A 81 -20.17 0.00 -2.36
N MET A 82 -21.43 -0.36 -2.60
CA MET A 82 -22.32 -0.89 -1.55
C MET A 82 -21.82 -2.21 -0.96
N THR A 83 -21.37 -3.15 -1.80
CA THR A 83 -20.79 -4.42 -1.35
C THR A 83 -19.53 -4.19 -0.54
N VAL A 84 -18.69 -3.21 -0.91
CA VAL A 84 -17.45 -2.92 -0.17
C VAL A 84 -17.77 -2.29 1.19
N ARG A 85 -18.75 -1.39 1.26
CA ARG A 85 -19.17 -0.77 2.53
C ARG A 85 -19.77 -1.78 3.51
N ARG A 86 -20.57 -2.71 3.00
CA ARG A 86 -21.27 -3.73 3.80
C ARG A 86 -20.33 -4.86 4.22
N ASP A 87 -19.63 -5.45 3.26
CA ASP A 87 -18.98 -6.76 3.43
C ASP A 87 -17.45 -6.64 3.59
N TYR A 88 -16.86 -5.55 3.09
CA TYR A 88 -15.43 -5.27 3.16
C TYR A 88 -15.17 -3.91 3.81
N GLY A 89 -15.95 -3.56 4.84
CA GLY A 89 -16.01 -2.21 5.40
C GLY A 89 -14.65 -1.65 5.86
N LEU A 90 -13.70 -2.54 6.18
CA LEU A 90 -12.31 -2.18 6.48
C LEU A 90 -11.64 -1.43 5.31
N LEU A 91 -11.85 -1.89 4.08
CA LEU A 91 -11.31 -1.29 2.86
C LEU A 91 -11.90 0.10 2.62
N SER A 92 -13.23 0.25 2.73
CA SER A 92 -13.89 1.55 2.62
C SER A 92 -13.36 2.56 3.64
N ARG A 93 -13.22 2.16 4.91
CA ARG A 93 -12.68 3.01 5.99
C ARG A 93 -11.24 3.43 5.74
N ALA A 94 -10.38 2.51 5.27
CA ALA A 94 -8.99 2.82 4.95
C ALA A 94 -8.87 3.82 3.79
N LEU A 95 -9.69 3.66 2.76
CA LEU A 95 -9.73 4.57 1.61
C LEU A 95 -10.09 6.00 2.03
N VAL A 96 -11.18 6.19 2.80
CA VAL A 96 -11.62 7.53 3.20
C VAL A 96 -10.71 8.19 4.25
N ALA A 97 -9.91 7.41 4.98
CA ALA A 97 -8.90 7.92 5.91
C ALA A 97 -7.65 8.50 5.21
N GLY A 98 -7.41 8.14 3.95
CA GLY A 98 -6.26 8.57 3.15
C GLY A 98 -6.54 9.77 2.24
N ALA A 99 -5.54 10.61 2.03
CA ALA A 99 -5.55 11.71 1.05
C ALA A 99 -6.72 12.73 1.21
N SER A 100 -7.11 13.38 0.10
CA SER A 100 -8.28 14.27 -0.01
C SER A 100 -9.31 13.68 -0.99
N GLY A 101 -10.51 14.27 -1.05
CA GLY A 101 -11.52 13.86 -2.03
C GLY A 101 -11.03 13.96 -3.47
N GLN A 102 -10.36 15.06 -3.82
CA GLN A 102 -9.82 15.30 -5.16
C GLN A 102 -8.78 14.23 -5.56
N LEU A 103 -7.89 13.88 -4.63
CA LEU A 103 -6.89 12.82 -4.87
C LEU A 103 -7.56 11.46 -5.01
N ARG A 104 -8.55 11.13 -4.16
CA ARG A 104 -9.28 9.85 -4.22
C ARG A 104 -10.14 9.71 -5.48
N ASN A 105 -10.67 10.81 -6.01
CA ASN A 105 -11.42 10.81 -7.27
C ASN A 105 -10.55 10.47 -8.49
N LYS A 106 -9.21 10.58 -8.37
CA LYS A 106 -8.28 10.30 -9.47
C LYS A 106 -7.44 9.05 -9.25
N ALA A 107 -6.99 8.82 -8.02
CA ALA A 107 -6.24 7.64 -7.66
C ALA A 107 -7.03 6.36 -8.00
N THR A 108 -6.31 5.30 -8.39
CA THR A 108 -6.87 4.00 -8.75
C THR A 108 -6.36 2.89 -7.84
N THR A 109 -7.02 1.74 -7.85
CA THR A 109 -6.60 0.53 -7.11
C THR A 109 -5.12 0.19 -7.32
N ALA A 110 -4.69 -0.05 -8.55
CA ALA A 110 -3.29 -0.42 -8.82
C ALA A 110 -2.31 0.73 -8.51
N GLY A 111 -2.67 1.97 -8.87
CA GLY A 111 -1.83 3.14 -8.59
C GLY A 111 -1.64 3.39 -7.09
N ASN A 112 -2.63 3.06 -6.26
CA ASN A 112 -2.55 3.18 -4.81
C ASN A 112 -1.64 2.10 -4.20
N LEU A 113 -1.69 0.86 -4.70
CA LEU A 113 -0.76 -0.21 -4.30
C LEU A 113 0.70 0.10 -4.67
N LEU A 114 0.92 0.80 -5.78
CA LEU A 114 2.24 1.13 -6.33
C LEU A 114 2.74 2.53 -5.95
N GLN A 115 2.06 3.24 -5.05
CA GLN A 115 2.51 4.56 -4.63
C GLN A 115 3.83 4.45 -3.86
N ARG A 116 4.78 5.35 -4.16
CA ARG A 116 6.11 5.32 -3.55
C ARG A 116 6.14 6.03 -2.19
N THR A 117 7.18 5.75 -1.42
CA THR A 117 7.38 6.27 -0.06
C THR A 117 7.35 7.80 0.00
N ARG A 118 7.01 8.37 1.16
CA ARG A 118 7.01 9.82 1.42
C ARG A 118 8.25 10.31 2.17
N CYS A 119 9.31 9.50 2.22
CA CYS A 119 10.59 9.88 2.81
C CYS A 119 11.07 11.23 2.23
N PRO A 120 11.38 12.25 3.05
CA PRO A 120 11.78 13.55 2.54
C PRO A 120 13.12 13.49 1.78
N TYR A 121 14.03 12.61 2.21
CA TYR A 121 15.32 12.39 1.53
C TYR A 121 15.19 11.65 0.19
N PHE A 122 14.14 10.84 0.03
CA PHE A 122 13.80 10.27 -1.27
C PHE A 122 13.29 11.36 -2.23
N TYR A 123 12.52 12.31 -1.71
CA TYR A 123 11.93 13.42 -2.45
C TYR A 123 12.92 14.54 -2.82
N ASP A 124 13.95 14.78 -2.02
CA ASP A 124 15.00 15.74 -2.34
C ASP A 124 16.15 15.03 -3.10
N PRO A 125 16.34 15.29 -4.41
CA PRO A 125 17.37 14.63 -5.21
C PRO A 125 18.80 14.95 -4.75
N ASN A 126 19.01 16.01 -3.96
CA ASN A 126 20.32 16.40 -3.45
C ASN A 126 20.77 15.61 -2.22
N GLN A 127 19.91 14.76 -1.66
CA GLN A 127 20.21 13.99 -0.44
C GLN A 127 20.56 12.53 -0.76
N PRO A 128 21.57 11.92 -0.12
CA PRO A 128 21.85 10.49 -0.25
C PRO A 128 20.63 9.58 -0.03
N CYS A 129 20.32 8.70 -0.98
CA CYS A 129 19.16 7.81 -0.92
C CYS A 129 19.33 6.53 -1.78
N ASN A 130 19.65 5.41 -1.14
CA ASN A 130 19.80 4.08 -1.77
C ASN A 130 18.59 3.63 -2.61
N LYS A 131 17.38 4.08 -2.25
CA LYS A 131 16.14 3.76 -2.97
C LYS A 131 16.02 4.49 -4.32
N ARG A 132 16.65 5.66 -4.44
CA ARG A 132 16.71 6.46 -5.69
C ARG A 132 17.98 6.17 -6.47
N GLN A 133 19.11 6.08 -5.78
CA GLN A 133 20.43 5.78 -6.34
C GLN A 133 21.15 4.75 -5.46
N PRO A 134 21.17 3.46 -5.86
CA PRO A 134 21.82 2.40 -5.09
C PRO A 134 23.27 2.73 -4.75
N GLY A 135 23.68 2.46 -3.51
CA GLY A 135 25.03 2.71 -3.01
C GLY A 135 25.29 4.14 -2.53
N SER A 136 24.36 5.09 -2.72
CA SER A 136 24.54 6.46 -2.26
C SER A 136 24.44 6.63 -0.73
N GLY A 137 23.84 5.67 -0.01
CA GLY A 137 23.58 5.75 1.43
C GLY A 137 22.13 6.10 1.78
N CYS A 138 21.79 6.15 3.07
CA CYS A 138 20.44 6.46 3.54
C CYS A 138 20.46 7.64 4.52
N SER A 139 20.15 8.84 4.04
CA SER A 139 20.15 10.05 4.89
C SER A 139 19.12 10.05 6.03
N ALA A 140 18.12 9.16 5.96
CA ALA A 140 17.17 9.00 7.05
C ALA A 140 17.80 8.33 8.28
N ILE A 141 18.80 7.46 8.09
CA ILE A 141 19.55 6.82 9.17
C ILE A 141 20.57 7.83 9.68
N GLY A 142 20.49 8.17 10.98
CA GLY A 142 21.26 9.28 11.56
C GLY A 142 20.69 10.68 11.29
N GLY A 143 19.70 10.81 10.39
CA GLY A 143 18.98 12.05 10.12
C GLY A 143 17.59 12.13 10.76
N PHE A 144 16.66 12.81 10.09
CA PHE A 144 15.26 12.93 10.51
C PHE A 144 14.48 11.65 10.19
N SER A 145 14.24 10.84 11.22
CA SER A 145 13.66 9.50 11.12
C SER A 145 12.27 9.35 11.74
N ARG A 146 11.68 10.41 12.32
CA ARG A 146 10.38 10.35 13.04
C ARG A 146 9.26 9.61 12.30
N GLN A 147 9.12 9.83 10.99
CA GLN A 147 8.06 9.24 10.17
C GLN A 147 8.42 7.88 9.56
N HIS A 148 9.65 7.41 9.75
CA HIS A 148 10.19 6.20 9.11
C HIS A 148 9.77 4.91 9.82
N ALA A 149 10.11 3.77 9.22
CA ALA A 149 9.76 2.44 9.69
C ALA A 149 10.53 2.08 10.97
N VAL A 150 9.93 1.18 11.75
CA VAL A 150 10.49 0.59 12.96
C VAL A 150 10.68 -0.92 12.83
N ILE A 151 10.08 -1.57 11.83
CA ILE A 151 10.17 -3.02 11.62
C ILE A 151 10.25 -3.36 10.13
N GLY A 152 10.86 -4.50 9.81
CA GLY A 152 11.13 -4.88 8.42
C GLY A 152 12.09 -3.92 7.72
N VAL A 153 12.98 -3.28 8.49
CA VAL A 153 13.98 -2.33 8.00
C VAL A 153 15.28 -3.03 7.63
N SER A 154 16.15 -2.33 6.90
CA SER A 154 17.55 -2.73 6.69
C SER A 154 18.48 -1.55 6.93
N ASP A 155 19.78 -1.82 7.00
CA ASP A 155 20.79 -0.77 7.12
C ASP A 155 20.87 0.09 5.83
N ALA A 156 20.30 -0.41 4.72
CA ALA A 156 20.21 0.34 3.47
C ALA A 156 18.99 1.26 3.38
N CYS A 157 17.88 0.99 4.09
CA CYS A 157 16.66 1.79 4.02
C CYS A 157 15.67 1.55 5.16
N ILE A 158 15.13 2.64 5.71
CA ILE A 158 14.07 2.63 6.74
C ILE A 158 12.75 3.26 6.26
N ALA A 159 12.49 3.30 4.96
CA ALA A 159 11.27 3.90 4.39
C ALA A 159 10.00 3.10 4.75
N THR A 160 8.86 3.78 4.84
CA THR A 160 7.54 3.16 5.00
C THR A 160 6.77 3.07 3.68
N HIS A 161 5.87 2.09 3.57
CA HIS A 161 4.80 2.13 2.58
C HIS A 161 3.67 3.06 3.08
N PRO A 162 3.23 4.05 2.29
CA PRO A 162 2.32 5.07 2.81
C PRO A 162 0.84 4.77 2.57
N SER A 163 0.50 3.70 1.82
CA SER A 163 -0.88 3.37 1.48
C SER A 163 -1.69 2.88 2.67
N ASP A 164 -2.78 3.58 2.98
CA ASP A 164 -3.81 3.08 3.91
C ASP A 164 -4.59 1.90 3.31
N MET A 165 -4.88 1.95 2.00
CA MET A 165 -5.66 0.93 1.27
C MET A 165 -4.96 -0.44 1.30
N ALA A 166 -3.64 -0.47 1.10
CA ALA A 166 -2.84 -1.69 1.13
C ALA A 166 -2.87 -2.37 2.50
N ILE A 167 -3.02 -1.60 3.60
CA ILE A 167 -3.18 -2.17 4.95
C ILE A 167 -4.49 -2.96 5.04
N ALA A 168 -5.60 -2.38 4.57
CA ALA A 168 -6.88 -3.05 4.56
C ALA A 168 -6.86 -4.30 3.66
N MET A 169 -6.28 -4.18 2.45
CA MET A 169 -6.14 -5.32 1.54
C MET A 169 -5.31 -6.45 2.15
N ARG A 170 -4.25 -6.13 2.92
CA ARG A 170 -3.44 -7.15 3.62
C ARG A 170 -4.19 -7.84 4.76
N ALA A 171 -5.01 -7.09 5.51
CA ALA A 171 -5.87 -7.68 6.54
C ALA A 171 -7.00 -8.53 5.96
N LEU A 172 -7.41 -8.26 4.71
CA LEU A 172 -8.47 -8.97 3.98
C LEU A 172 -7.92 -10.07 3.06
N ASP A 173 -6.64 -10.43 3.15
CA ASP A 173 -6.00 -11.47 2.34
C ASP A 173 -6.20 -11.30 0.82
N ALA A 174 -6.06 -10.06 0.35
CA ALA A 174 -6.21 -9.75 -1.06
C ALA A 174 -5.17 -10.47 -1.94
N THR A 175 -5.56 -10.78 -3.17
CA THR A 175 -4.69 -11.32 -4.21
C THR A 175 -4.62 -10.36 -5.39
N ILE A 176 -3.43 -10.06 -5.89
CA ILE A 176 -3.19 -9.14 -7.00
C ILE A 176 -3.09 -9.96 -8.29
N GLU A 177 -3.98 -9.68 -9.25
CA GLU A 177 -3.91 -10.21 -10.61
C GLU A 177 -3.02 -9.33 -11.48
N THR A 178 -2.21 -9.97 -12.31
CA THR A 178 -1.26 -9.31 -13.20
C THR A 178 -1.23 -9.96 -14.57
N VAL A 179 -0.78 -9.20 -15.56
CA VAL A 179 -0.50 -9.68 -16.92
C VAL A 179 0.86 -9.17 -17.41
N LYS A 180 1.60 -10.05 -18.09
CA LYS A 180 2.90 -9.75 -18.71
C LYS A 180 2.76 -9.50 -20.21
N ALA A 181 3.84 -9.01 -20.83
CA ALA A 181 3.88 -8.75 -22.27
C ALA A 181 3.69 -9.99 -23.16
N ASP A 182 4.01 -11.19 -22.67
CA ASP A 182 3.76 -12.46 -23.35
C ASP A 182 2.31 -12.95 -23.18
N GLY A 183 1.46 -12.22 -22.45
CA GLY A 183 0.08 -12.57 -22.15
C GLY A 183 -0.09 -13.50 -20.94
N SER A 184 1.00 -14.00 -20.36
CA SER A 184 0.92 -14.81 -19.14
C SER A 184 0.37 -13.97 -17.98
N ARG A 185 -0.42 -14.63 -17.12
CA ARG A 185 -1.06 -14.01 -15.95
C ARG A 185 -0.52 -14.62 -14.67
N ARG A 186 -0.41 -13.81 -13.62
CA ARG A 186 -0.09 -14.28 -12.28
C ARG A 186 -1.11 -13.78 -11.26
N SER A 187 -1.33 -14.59 -10.24
CA SER A 187 -2.07 -14.23 -9.03
C SER A 187 -1.10 -14.21 -7.86
N ILE A 188 -0.94 -13.06 -7.24
CA ILE A 188 0.11 -12.80 -6.23
C ILE A 188 -0.57 -12.43 -4.92
N PRO A 189 -0.42 -13.23 -3.84
CA PRO A 189 -0.92 -12.83 -2.53
C PRO A 189 -0.33 -11.47 -2.12
N ILE A 190 -1.14 -10.58 -1.55
CA ILE A 190 -0.64 -9.25 -1.12
C ILE A 190 0.45 -9.34 -0.06
N ALA A 191 0.49 -10.44 0.70
CA ALA A 191 1.59 -10.73 1.64
C ALA A 191 2.97 -10.74 0.94
N ASP A 192 2.99 -11.16 -0.33
CA ASP A 192 4.20 -11.38 -1.13
C ASP A 192 4.42 -10.27 -2.18
N PHE A 193 3.45 -9.38 -2.36
CA PHE A 193 3.51 -8.38 -3.43
C PHE A 193 4.60 -7.32 -3.22
N HIS A 194 4.67 -6.73 -2.03
CA HIS A 194 5.68 -5.74 -1.67
C HIS A 194 6.90 -6.41 -1.04
N ARG A 195 8.09 -5.96 -1.45
CA ARG A 195 9.37 -6.50 -0.97
C ARG A 195 9.88 -5.71 0.22
N LEU A 196 10.55 -6.39 1.15
CA LEU A 196 11.37 -5.71 2.17
C LEU A 196 12.63 -5.13 1.51
N PRO A 197 13.21 -4.04 2.08
CA PRO A 197 14.27 -3.30 1.41
C PRO A 197 15.54 -4.12 1.20
N GLY A 198 15.97 -4.90 2.19
CA GLY A 198 17.27 -5.61 2.16
C GLY A 198 18.40 -4.68 1.70
N GLU A 199 19.25 -5.17 0.82
CA GLU A 199 20.29 -4.36 0.15
C GLU A 199 19.81 -3.69 -1.15
N THR A 200 18.58 -3.96 -1.58
CA THR A 200 18.03 -3.49 -2.87
C THR A 200 16.77 -2.65 -2.68
N PRO A 201 16.80 -1.55 -1.91
CA PRO A 201 15.59 -0.78 -1.62
C PRO A 201 15.00 -0.07 -2.84
N HIS A 202 15.69 -0.04 -3.99
CA HIS A 202 15.15 0.46 -5.25
C HIS A 202 14.15 -0.53 -5.90
N ILE A 203 14.08 -1.79 -5.44
CA ILE A 203 13.12 -2.79 -5.91
C ILE A 203 12.01 -2.94 -4.85
N GLU A 204 10.80 -2.48 -5.16
CA GLU A 204 9.74 -2.27 -4.17
C GLU A 204 8.62 -3.32 -4.21
N SER A 205 8.42 -3.97 -5.35
CA SER A 205 7.43 -5.04 -5.54
C SER A 205 8.01 -6.20 -6.34
N VAL A 206 7.23 -7.27 -6.46
CA VAL A 206 7.55 -8.46 -7.27
C VAL A 206 7.11 -8.34 -8.73
N LEU A 207 6.66 -7.15 -9.16
CA LEU A 207 6.32 -6.91 -10.55
C LEU A 207 7.57 -6.95 -11.42
N GLU A 208 7.46 -7.66 -12.53
CA GLU A 208 8.45 -7.68 -13.59
C GLU A 208 8.32 -6.42 -14.47
N ARG A 209 9.35 -6.17 -15.28
CA ARG A 209 9.36 -5.02 -16.19
C ARG A 209 8.19 -5.12 -17.17
N GLY A 210 7.38 -4.06 -17.24
CA GLY A 210 6.22 -4.00 -18.12
C GLY A 210 5.03 -4.87 -17.68
N GLU A 211 5.13 -5.55 -16.53
CA GLU A 211 4.01 -6.28 -15.94
C GLU A 211 2.98 -5.29 -15.40
N PHE A 212 1.70 -5.56 -15.64
CA PHE A 212 0.60 -4.69 -15.25
C PHE A 212 -0.35 -5.38 -14.28
N VAL A 213 -0.76 -4.69 -13.23
CA VAL A 213 -1.81 -5.14 -12.31
C VAL A 213 -3.16 -4.94 -12.97
N THR A 214 -3.91 -6.00 -13.22
CA THR A 214 -5.23 -5.94 -13.89
C THR A 214 -6.39 -5.85 -12.89
N ALA A 215 -6.27 -6.49 -11.74
CA ALA A 215 -7.28 -6.48 -10.70
C ALA A 215 -6.72 -6.85 -9.32
N VAL A 216 -7.53 -6.67 -8.30
CA VAL A 216 -7.31 -7.17 -6.94
C VAL A 216 -8.54 -7.99 -6.55
N LEU A 217 -8.33 -9.22 -6.10
CA LEU A 217 -9.37 -10.12 -5.61
C LEU A 217 -9.38 -10.08 -4.09
N LEU A 218 -10.59 -10.05 -3.53
CA LEU A 218 -10.84 -10.29 -2.12
C LEU A 218 -11.55 -11.64 -1.97
N PRO A 219 -11.16 -12.47 -1.00
CA PRO A 219 -11.88 -13.72 -0.67
C PRO A 219 -13.26 -13.41 -0.08
N PRO A 220 -14.12 -14.43 0.12
CA PRO A 220 -15.44 -14.24 0.71
C PRO A 220 -15.43 -13.42 2.02
N PRO A 221 -16.46 -12.61 2.28
CA PRO A 221 -16.54 -11.78 3.48
C PRO A 221 -16.45 -12.60 4.77
N ILE A 222 -15.63 -12.14 5.71
CA ILE A 222 -15.37 -12.83 6.99
C ILE A 222 -16.23 -12.33 8.15
N GLY A 223 -17.17 -11.41 7.88
CA GLY A 223 -18.00 -10.77 8.90
C GLY A 223 -17.19 -10.04 9.98
N GLY A 224 -17.71 -10.02 11.20
CA GLY A 224 -17.06 -9.35 12.34
C GLY A 224 -17.11 -7.82 12.26
N LYS A 225 -16.40 -7.17 13.19
CA LYS A 225 -16.35 -5.71 13.31
C LYS A 225 -15.10 -5.17 12.63
N HIS A 226 -15.32 -4.42 11.55
CA HIS A 226 -14.26 -3.81 10.75
C HIS A 226 -13.91 -2.42 11.27
N ILE A 227 -12.66 -2.23 11.69
CA ILE A 227 -12.16 -0.98 12.27
C ILE A 227 -10.86 -0.57 11.57
N TYR A 228 -10.81 0.68 11.08
CA TYR A 228 -9.57 1.29 10.61
C TYR A 228 -9.25 2.51 11.47
N ARG A 229 -8.20 2.41 12.30
CA ARG A 229 -7.76 3.50 13.15
C ARG A 229 -6.46 4.08 12.62
N LYS A 230 -6.51 5.32 12.13
CA LYS A 230 -5.33 6.05 11.65
C LYS A 230 -4.92 7.12 12.64
N VAL A 231 -3.67 7.06 13.11
CA VAL A 231 -3.09 8.09 13.98
C VAL A 231 -2.19 8.99 13.17
N ARG A 232 -2.37 10.30 13.31
CA ARG A 232 -1.66 11.34 12.56
C ARG A 232 -1.63 12.64 13.36
N ASP A 233 -0.63 13.47 13.12
CA ASP A 233 -0.42 14.72 13.88
C ASP A 233 -1.57 15.73 13.70
N ARG A 234 -2.26 15.71 12.54
CA ARG A 234 -3.41 16.58 12.23
C ARG A 234 -4.63 15.79 11.79
N ALA A 235 -5.82 16.36 11.97
CA ALA A 235 -7.10 15.65 11.84
C ALA A 235 -7.36 15.04 10.45
N SER A 236 -6.88 15.64 9.37
CA SER A 236 -7.06 15.15 8.00
C SER A 236 -5.89 15.49 7.08
N TYR A 237 -5.90 14.95 5.86
CA TYR A 237 -4.92 15.23 4.82
C TYR A 237 -3.47 14.99 5.27
N ALA A 238 -3.23 13.91 6.01
CA ALA A 238 -1.89 13.48 6.41
C ALA A 238 -1.78 11.96 6.32
N PHE A 239 -0.57 11.49 6.01
CA PHE A 239 -0.21 10.08 6.11
C PHE A 239 -0.22 9.61 7.57
N ALA A 240 -0.27 8.29 7.75
CA ALA A 240 -0.28 7.69 9.07
C ALA A 240 1.10 7.85 9.74
N LEU A 241 1.11 8.25 11.02
CA LEU A 241 2.24 7.92 11.89
C LEU A 241 2.26 6.41 12.10
N ILE A 242 1.10 5.88 12.49
CA ILE A 242 0.74 4.47 12.45
C ILE A 242 -0.74 4.34 12.06
N SER A 243 -1.14 3.18 11.57
CA SER A 243 -2.56 2.82 11.45
C SER A 243 -2.76 1.36 11.81
N VAL A 244 -3.95 1.04 12.33
CA VAL A 244 -4.38 -0.33 12.65
C VAL A 244 -5.63 -0.62 11.85
N GLY A 245 -5.55 -1.57 10.92
CA GLY A 245 -6.69 -2.13 10.23
C GLY A 245 -7.01 -3.50 10.80
N ALA A 246 -8.22 -3.66 11.35
CA ALA A 246 -8.61 -4.90 12.01
C ALA A 246 -10.03 -5.36 11.63
N VAL A 247 -10.21 -6.67 11.63
CA VAL A 247 -11.52 -7.32 11.62
C VAL A 247 -11.60 -8.21 12.85
N ILE A 248 -12.43 -7.84 13.82
CA ILE A 248 -12.53 -8.52 15.12
C ILE A 248 -13.86 -9.27 15.22
N GLN A 249 -13.79 -10.55 15.57
CA GLN A 249 -14.93 -11.43 15.79
C GLN A 249 -15.51 -11.27 17.20
N ALA A 250 -16.72 -11.80 17.42
CA ALA A 250 -17.43 -11.67 18.69
C ALA A 250 -16.68 -12.34 19.87
N ASP A 251 -15.90 -13.37 19.60
CA ASP A 251 -15.07 -14.07 20.59
C ASP A 251 -13.71 -13.38 20.87
N GLY A 252 -13.46 -12.23 20.23
CA GLY A 252 -12.22 -11.47 20.38
C GLY A 252 -11.06 -11.93 19.48
N THR A 253 -11.24 -13.01 18.71
CA THR A 253 -10.32 -13.38 17.64
C THR A 253 -10.43 -12.41 16.47
N GLY A 254 -9.50 -12.43 15.52
CA GLY A 254 -9.60 -11.54 14.37
C GLY A 254 -8.36 -11.50 13.51
N ARG A 255 -8.36 -10.54 12.57
CA ARG A 255 -7.20 -10.23 11.73
C ARG A 255 -6.74 -8.81 11.97
N VAL A 256 -5.43 -8.56 11.96
CA VAL A 256 -4.87 -7.21 12.15
C VAL A 256 -3.66 -6.97 11.25
N ALA A 257 -3.68 -5.81 10.57
CA ALA A 257 -2.53 -5.27 9.84
C ALA A 257 -2.23 -3.84 10.30
N VAL A 258 -0.94 -3.50 10.34
CA VAL A 258 -0.43 -2.22 10.83
C VAL A 258 0.26 -1.46 9.70
N GLY A 259 -0.09 -0.18 9.55
CA GLY A 259 0.53 0.76 8.60
C GLY A 259 1.45 1.76 9.28
N GLY A 260 2.30 2.42 8.48
CA GLY A 260 3.23 3.45 8.97
C GLY A 260 4.44 2.92 9.76
N VAL A 261 4.57 1.60 9.92
CA VAL A 261 5.63 0.97 10.73
C VAL A 261 6.68 0.21 9.92
N ALA A 262 6.40 -0.14 8.66
CA ALA A 262 7.24 -0.98 7.83
C ALA A 262 7.23 -0.56 6.35
N HIS A 263 8.13 -1.17 5.57
CA HIS A 263 8.24 -0.97 4.11
C HIS A 263 7.07 -1.55 3.31
N LYS A 264 6.20 -2.34 3.95
CA LYS A 264 4.95 -2.89 3.41
C LYS A 264 3.85 -2.96 4.49
N PRO A 265 2.59 -3.24 4.15
CA PRO A 265 1.57 -3.56 5.15
C PRO A 265 2.04 -4.66 6.11
N TRP A 266 2.09 -4.37 7.40
CA TRP A 266 2.68 -5.28 8.38
C TRP A 266 1.61 -6.12 9.08
N ARG A 267 1.63 -7.43 8.86
CA ARG A 267 0.74 -8.41 9.50
C ARG A 267 1.53 -9.69 9.74
N ILE A 268 1.39 -10.22 10.95
CA ILE A 268 1.98 -11.47 11.41
C ILE A 268 0.83 -12.36 11.85
N GLU A 269 0.50 -13.38 11.07
CA GLU A 269 -0.63 -14.29 11.32
C GLU A 269 -0.57 -14.89 12.72
N ALA A 270 0.61 -15.33 13.17
CA ALA A 270 0.80 -15.91 14.49
C ALA A 270 0.49 -14.94 15.64
N ALA A 271 0.63 -13.62 15.42
CA ALA A 271 0.34 -12.62 16.44
C ALA A 271 -1.17 -12.40 16.65
N GLU A 272 -2.01 -12.83 15.70
CA GLU A 272 -3.46 -12.70 15.78
C GLU A 272 -4.06 -13.59 16.88
N ALA A 273 -3.39 -14.70 17.21
CA ALA A 273 -3.76 -15.58 18.32
C ALA A 273 -3.67 -14.89 19.69
N GLU A 274 -2.90 -13.80 19.80
CA GLU A 274 -2.75 -13.05 21.04
C GLU A 274 -3.83 -11.95 21.21
N LEU A 275 -4.67 -11.68 20.20
CA LEU A 275 -5.72 -10.65 20.27
C LEU A 275 -6.68 -10.84 21.46
N PRO A 276 -7.16 -12.06 21.78
CA PRO A 276 -8.01 -12.29 22.95
C PRO A 276 -7.32 -11.97 24.29
N ARG A 277 -5.98 -12.04 24.34
CA ARG A 277 -5.19 -11.71 25.54
C ARG A 277 -4.96 -10.20 25.70
N GLY A 278 -5.24 -9.43 24.66
CA GLY A 278 -5.25 -7.98 24.68
C GLY A 278 -4.10 -7.36 23.89
N ALA A 279 -4.14 -6.02 23.82
CA ALA A 279 -3.29 -5.27 22.90
C ALA A 279 -1.79 -5.36 23.22
N ARG A 280 -1.41 -5.53 24.50
CA ARG A 280 -0.01 -5.63 24.90
C ARG A 280 0.65 -6.90 24.33
N ASP A 281 0.02 -8.06 24.52
CA ASP A 281 0.54 -9.34 24.04
C ASP A 281 0.55 -9.37 22.50
N ALA A 282 -0.54 -8.92 21.87
CA ALA A 282 -0.63 -8.84 20.41
C ALA A 282 0.38 -7.85 19.80
N ALA A 283 0.52 -6.64 20.35
CA ALA A 283 1.47 -5.66 19.82
C ALA A 283 2.92 -6.12 20.00
N LYS A 284 3.25 -6.77 21.13
CA LYS A 284 4.56 -7.39 21.34
C LYS A 284 4.85 -8.45 20.28
N ALA A 285 3.89 -9.30 19.95
CA ALA A 285 4.05 -10.32 18.91
C ALA A 285 4.17 -9.71 17.50
N ILE A 286 3.36 -8.70 17.17
CA ILE A 286 3.41 -7.99 15.87
C ILE A 286 4.77 -7.30 15.65
N LEU A 287 5.36 -6.76 16.73
CA LEU A 287 6.56 -5.93 16.70
C LEU A 287 7.80 -6.62 17.30
N ALA A 288 7.81 -7.96 17.36
CA ALA A 288 8.88 -8.72 18.03
C ALA A 288 10.30 -8.34 17.56
N ASP A 289 10.47 -8.12 16.25
CA ASP A 289 11.75 -7.78 15.62
C ASP A 289 11.90 -6.28 15.32
N ALA A 290 11.21 -5.41 16.06
CA ALA A 290 11.30 -3.97 15.84
C ALA A 290 12.71 -3.43 16.15
N ARG A 291 13.26 -2.65 15.22
CA ARG A 291 14.53 -1.92 15.29
C ARG A 291 14.27 -0.41 15.08
N PRO A 292 13.62 0.28 16.03
CA PRO A 292 13.34 1.71 15.90
C PRO A 292 14.63 2.55 15.98
N THR A 293 14.58 3.75 15.41
CA THR A 293 15.50 4.84 15.72
C THR A 293 15.00 5.61 16.94
N GLU A 294 15.87 6.48 17.49
CA GLU A 294 15.52 7.35 18.62
C GLU A 294 14.25 8.20 18.35
N GLN A 295 14.12 8.73 17.13
CA GLN A 295 13.04 9.65 16.78
C GLN A 295 11.70 8.96 16.48
N ASN A 296 11.71 7.66 16.19
CA ASN A 296 10.50 6.91 15.83
C ASN A 296 10.13 5.78 16.81
N ARG A 297 10.90 5.58 17.88
CA ARG A 297 10.60 4.61 18.95
C ARG A 297 9.20 4.75 19.53
N PHE A 298 8.66 5.97 19.57
CA PHE A 298 7.30 6.25 20.04
C PHE A 298 6.23 5.47 19.26
N LYS A 299 6.51 5.05 18.02
CA LYS A 299 5.58 4.27 17.21
C LYS A 299 5.30 2.89 17.80
N VAL A 300 6.24 2.29 18.54
CA VAL A 300 6.04 0.99 19.20
C VAL A 300 4.93 1.09 20.24
N ASP A 301 5.06 2.04 21.17
CA ASP A 301 4.04 2.31 22.19
C ASP A 301 2.72 2.76 21.55
N LEU A 302 2.80 3.53 20.45
CA LEU A 302 1.61 4.02 19.76
C LEU A 302 0.82 2.89 19.08
N VAL A 303 1.48 1.85 18.56
CA VAL A 303 0.81 0.66 18.03
C VAL A 303 0.05 -0.07 19.12
N GLU A 304 0.69 -0.32 20.28
CA GLU A 304 0.02 -0.98 21.42
C GLU A 304 -1.23 -0.20 21.85
N ARG A 305 -1.10 1.11 22.06
CA ARG A 305 -2.21 1.96 22.50
C ARG A 305 -3.33 2.05 21.46
N ALA A 306 -2.98 2.17 20.18
CA ALA A 306 -3.96 2.21 19.10
C ALA A 306 -4.68 0.87 18.94
N LEU A 307 -3.97 -0.25 19.07
CA LEU A 307 -4.57 -1.59 19.08
C LEU A 307 -5.49 -1.75 20.29
N GLY A 308 -5.10 -1.27 21.47
CA GLY A 308 -5.96 -1.25 22.66
C GLY A 308 -7.27 -0.49 22.43
N ALA A 309 -7.21 0.67 21.78
CA ALA A 309 -8.39 1.43 21.41
C ALA A 309 -9.27 0.70 20.38
N VAL A 310 -8.67 0.00 19.41
CA VAL A 310 -9.40 -0.82 18.42
C VAL A 310 -10.11 -2.00 19.09
N LEU A 311 -9.42 -2.74 19.98
CA LEU A 311 -10.01 -3.87 20.70
C LEU A 311 -11.10 -3.42 21.68
N SER A 312 -10.93 -2.26 22.31
CA SER A 312 -11.97 -1.67 23.16
C SER A 312 -13.20 -1.27 22.34
N GLU A 313 -13.00 -0.59 21.21
CA GLU A 313 -14.09 -0.25 20.28
C GLU A 313 -14.79 -1.52 19.78
N ALA A 314 -14.05 -2.61 19.54
CA ALA A 314 -14.63 -3.86 19.06
C ALA A 314 -15.63 -4.48 20.07
N ARG A 315 -15.35 -4.40 21.38
CA ARG A 315 -16.19 -4.97 22.45
C ARG A 315 -17.50 -4.23 22.68
N GLY A 316 -17.61 -2.96 22.26
CA GLY A 316 -18.75 -2.10 22.57
C GLY A 316 -18.45 -1.21 23.76
#